data_AF-A0A1F4JLG2-F1
#
_entry.id   AF-A0A1F4JLG2-F1
#
_cell.length_a   1.000
_cell.length_b   1.000
_cell.length_c   1.000
_cell.angle_alpha   90.00
_cell.angle_beta   90.00
_cell.angle_gamma   90.00
#
_symmetry.space_group_name_H-M   'P 1'
#
loop_
_entity.id
_entity.type
_entity.pdbx_description
1 polymer ?
#
loop_
_entity_poly.entity_id
_entity_poly.type
_entity_poly.pdbx_seq_one_letter_code
_entity_poly.pdbx_strand_id
1 'polypeptide(L)'
;MTFRNPMLRRAVASLPCQCCGVWGYSQAAHANFSQMGKGGGLKASDAALMALCADRPGIVGCHFKLDNYIGMTYEEAVQLTVKWIASTYMALIENGLLKVAK
;
A
#
# COMPACT_ATOMS: atom_id res chain seq x y z
N MET A 1 12.60 -9.75 -3.23
CA MET A 1 11.54 -9.55 -4.24
C MET A 1 11.79 -8.23 -4.96
N THR A 2 11.73 -8.18 -6.29
CA THR A 2 12.11 -6.99 -7.09
C THR A 2 11.10 -6.64 -8.20
N PHE A 3 9.91 -7.24 -8.19
CA PHE A 3 8.91 -7.01 -9.23
C PHE A 3 8.52 -5.52 -9.30
N ARG A 4 8.47 -4.95 -10.51
CA ARG A 4 8.07 -3.56 -10.75
C ARG A 4 7.06 -3.51 -11.89
N ASN A 5 5.92 -2.88 -11.68
CA ASN A 5 4.89 -2.72 -12.69
C ASN A 5 4.18 -1.36 -12.55
N PRO A 6 4.38 -0.41 -13.49
CA PRO A 6 3.75 0.91 -13.43
C PRO A 6 2.22 0.86 -13.60
N MET A 7 1.68 -0.12 -14.32
CA MET A 7 0.22 -0.28 -14.45
C MET A 7 -0.40 -0.68 -13.12
N LEU A 8 0.24 -1.62 -12.40
CA LEU A 8 -0.19 -2.01 -11.07
C LEU A 8 -0.15 -0.82 -10.09
N ARG A 9 0.93 -0.04 -10.08
CA ARG A 9 1.01 1.17 -9.24
C ARG A 9 -0.11 2.17 -9.53
N ARG A 10 -0.45 2.41 -10.80
CA ARG A 10 -1.57 3.30 -11.15
C ARG A 10 -2.91 2.74 -10.70
N ALA A 11 -3.15 1.44 -10.90
CA ALA A 11 -4.37 0.77 -10.46
C ALA A 11 -4.53 0.80 -8.93
N VAL A 12 -3.44 0.60 -8.18
CA VAL A 12 -3.45 0.73 -6.72
C VAL A 12 -3.76 2.17 -6.30
N ALA A 13 -3.11 3.17 -6.91
CA ALA A 13 -3.32 4.57 -6.57
C ALA A 13 -4.75 5.06 -6.88
N SER A 14 -5.48 4.42 -7.80
CA SER A 14 -6.88 4.78 -8.10
C SER A 14 -7.90 4.26 -7.09
N LEU A 15 -7.52 3.33 -6.20
CA LEU A 15 -8.41 2.78 -5.18
C LEU A 15 -8.63 3.77 -4.02
N PRO A 16 -9.73 3.65 -3.25
CA PRO A 16 -9.85 4.38 -1.99
C PRO A 16 -8.79 3.90 -1.01
N CYS A 17 -8.45 4.74 -0.03
CA CYS A 17 -7.50 4.37 0.99
C CYS A 17 -8.02 3.16 1.80
N GLN A 18 -7.25 2.07 1.85
CA GLN A 18 -7.65 0.84 2.56
C GLN A 18 -7.63 0.98 4.10
N CYS A 19 -7.12 2.11 4.62
CA CYS A 19 -7.18 2.44 6.04
C CYS A 19 -8.40 3.28 6.39
N CYS A 20 -8.62 4.41 5.70
CA CYS A 20 -9.65 5.40 6.07
C CYS A 20 -10.77 5.59 5.05
N GLY A 21 -10.74 4.91 3.90
CA GLY A 21 -11.77 4.95 2.87
C GLY A 21 -11.79 6.20 1.98
N VAL A 22 -10.89 7.18 2.20
CA VAL A 22 -10.89 8.41 1.40
C VAL A 22 -10.55 8.13 -0.07
N TRP A 23 -11.33 8.73 -0.98
CA TRP A 23 -11.15 8.64 -2.44
C TRP A 23 -10.26 9.76 -2.98
N GLY A 24 -9.56 9.50 -4.08
CA GLY A 24 -8.80 10.51 -4.83
C GLY A 24 -7.47 10.94 -4.21
N TYR A 25 -7.11 10.47 -3.02
CA TYR A 25 -5.86 10.82 -2.32
C TYR A 25 -4.89 9.65 -2.13
N SER A 26 -5.23 8.45 -2.62
CA SER A 26 -4.38 7.26 -2.47
C SER A 26 -3.10 7.33 -3.31
N GLN A 27 -2.04 6.77 -2.77
CA GLN A 27 -0.82 6.42 -3.47
C GLN A 27 -0.63 4.90 -3.46
N ALA A 28 0.23 4.42 -4.35
CA ALA A 28 0.75 3.05 -4.28
C ALA A 28 1.86 2.98 -3.22
N ALA A 29 1.47 2.78 -1.96
CA ALA A 29 2.38 2.64 -0.83
C ALA A 29 3.08 1.28 -0.86
N HIS A 30 4.40 1.26 -0.67
CA HIS A 30 5.20 0.04 -0.65
C HIS A 30 5.28 -0.55 0.76
N ALA A 31 5.19 -1.88 0.86
CA ALA A 31 5.53 -2.57 2.11
C ALA A 31 7.01 -2.36 2.45
N ASN A 32 7.27 -1.70 3.57
CA ASN A 32 8.58 -1.19 3.93
C ASN A 32 9.33 -2.02 4.99
N PHE A 33 8.87 -3.24 5.27
CA PHE A 33 9.46 -4.13 6.26
C PHE A 33 10.49 -5.08 5.64
N SER A 34 11.52 -5.45 6.41
CA SER A 34 12.57 -6.36 5.95
C SER A 34 12.04 -7.74 5.60
N GLN A 35 11.02 -8.21 6.33
CA GLN A 35 10.29 -9.45 6.04
C GLN A 35 9.59 -9.42 4.67
N MET A 36 9.27 -8.23 4.16
CA MET A 36 8.65 -8.01 2.85
C MET A 36 9.68 -7.63 1.77
N GLY A 37 10.97 -7.88 2.04
CA GLY A 37 12.05 -7.76 1.08
C GLY A 37 12.65 -6.36 0.91
N LYS A 38 12.34 -5.41 1.81
CA LYS A 38 13.02 -4.11 1.84
C LYS A 38 14.28 -4.18 2.73
N GLY A 39 15.46 -4.01 2.14
CA GLY A 39 16.74 -3.96 2.84
C GLY A 39 17.90 -3.68 1.90
N GLY A 40 19.02 -3.18 2.42
CA GLY A 40 20.28 -3.04 1.65
C GLY A 40 20.23 -2.10 0.43
N GLY A 41 19.48 -0.99 0.51
CA GLY A 41 19.36 -0.03 -0.60
C GLY A 41 18.49 -0.52 -1.77
N LEU A 42 17.84 -1.68 -1.64
CA LEU A 42 16.94 -2.21 -2.65
C LEU A 42 15.62 -1.45 -2.67
N LYS A 43 15.11 -1.22 -3.89
CA LYS A 43 13.75 -0.71 -4.09
C LYS A 43 12.74 -1.80 -3.69
N ALA A 44 11.72 -1.42 -2.93
CA ALA A 44 10.65 -2.33 -2.54
C ALA A 44 9.90 -2.89 -3.76
N SER A 45 9.35 -4.10 -3.64
CA SER A 45 8.60 -4.77 -4.71
C SER A 45 7.22 -4.13 -4.90
N ASP A 46 6.78 -3.95 -6.16
CA ASP A 46 5.41 -3.56 -6.49
C ASP A 46 4.41 -4.73 -6.26
N ALA A 47 4.89 -5.94 -5.92
CA ALA A 47 4.02 -7.08 -5.59
C ALA A 47 3.40 -7.02 -4.19
N ALA A 48 3.85 -6.06 -3.36
CA ALA A 48 3.37 -5.85 -2.00
C ALA A 48 3.00 -4.36 -1.83
N LEU A 49 2.01 -3.93 -2.61
CA LEU A 49 1.49 -2.57 -2.58
C LEU A 49 0.22 -2.45 -1.73
N MET A 50 0.03 -1.27 -1.16
CA MET A 50 -1.17 -0.86 -0.45
C MET A 50 -1.71 0.44 -1.06
N ALA A 51 -3.03 0.56 -1.22
CA ALA A 51 -3.66 1.84 -1.53
C ALA A 51 -3.86 2.63 -0.22
N LEU A 52 -2.96 3.60 0.05
CA LEU A 52 -3.02 4.43 1.26
C LEU A 52 -2.97 5.91 0.90
N CYS A 53 -3.74 6.74 1.61
CA CYS A 53 -3.79 8.17 1.32
C CYS A 53 -2.51 8.90 1.71
N ALA A 54 -2.16 9.86 0.86
CA ALA A 54 -1.15 10.87 1.12
C ALA A 54 -1.59 11.88 2.18
N ASP A 55 -0.65 12.69 2.63
CA ASP A 55 -0.95 13.92 3.36
C ASP A 55 -1.80 14.86 2.49
N ARG A 56 -2.67 15.62 3.15
CA ARG A 56 -3.51 16.66 2.55
C ARG A 56 -3.60 17.85 3.51
N PRO A 57 -4.01 19.05 3.06
CA PRO A 57 -4.04 20.23 3.92
C PRO A 57 -4.77 19.96 5.25
N GLY A 58 -4.04 20.08 6.36
CA GLY A 58 -4.54 19.86 7.71
C GLY A 58 -4.74 18.40 8.14
N ILE A 59 -4.39 17.40 7.31
CA ILE A 59 -4.60 15.99 7.65
C ILE A 59 -3.38 15.14 7.25
N VAL A 60 -2.78 14.50 8.25
CA VAL A 60 -1.72 13.49 8.06
C VAL A 60 -2.33 12.22 7.44
N GLY A 61 -1.77 11.81 6.31
CA GLY A 61 -2.19 10.67 5.51
C GLY A 61 -1.89 9.33 6.18
N CYS A 62 -2.66 8.31 5.83
CA CYS A 62 -2.49 6.96 6.35
C CYS A 62 -1.15 6.35 5.92
N HIS A 63 -0.66 6.69 4.73
CA HIS A 63 0.65 6.23 4.26
C HIS A 63 1.77 6.75 5.15
N PHE A 64 1.79 8.06 5.42
CA PHE A 64 2.80 8.68 6.26
C PHE A 64 2.75 8.15 7.71
N LYS A 65 1.54 7.97 8.26
CA LYS A 65 1.36 7.39 9.60
C LYS A 65 1.95 5.98 9.71
N LEU A 66 1.69 5.13 8.71
CA LEU A 66 2.21 3.76 8.70
C LEU A 66 3.74 3.74 8.64
N ASP A 67 4.33 4.52 7.73
CA ASP A 67 5.79 4.58 7.55
C ASP A 67 6.55 5.09 8.78
N ASN A 68 5.88 5.90 9.61
CA ASN A 68 6.46 6.52 10.80
C ASN A 68 5.89 5.97 12.12
N TYR A 69 5.12 4.87 12.08
CA TYR A 69 4.52 4.25 13.26
C TYR A 69 3.70 5.22 14.13
N ILE A 70 3.00 6.18 13.52
CA ILE A 70 2.25 7.19 14.25
C ILE A 70 0.97 6.57 14.81
N GLY A 71 0.91 6.43 16.14
CA GLY A 71 -0.25 5.88 16.85
C GLY A 71 -0.36 4.35 16.76
N MET A 72 0.74 3.66 16.49
CA MET A 72 0.81 2.19 16.45
C MET A 72 2.21 1.71 16.85
N THR A 73 2.32 0.47 17.34
CA THR A 73 3.62 -0.20 17.53
C THR A 73 4.21 -0.69 16.20
N TYR A 74 5.47 -1.11 16.22
CA TYR A 74 6.10 -1.73 15.06
C TYR A 74 5.34 -3.01 14.65
N GLU A 75 5.00 -3.86 15.61
CA GLU A 75 4.27 -5.11 15.38
C GLU A 75 2.89 -4.83 14.79
N GLU A 76 2.17 -3.84 15.31
CA GLU A 76 0.87 -3.42 14.77
C GLU A 76 1.00 -2.93 13.33
N ALA A 77 2.01 -2.11 13.01
CA ALA A 77 2.25 -1.64 11.66
C ALA A 77 2.57 -2.78 10.67
N VAL A 78 3.31 -3.81 11.10
CA VAL A 78 3.54 -5.02 10.31
C VAL A 78 2.20 -5.74 10.02
N GLN A 79 1.35 -5.92 11.04
CA GLN A 79 0.05 -6.57 10.85
C GLN A 79 -0.89 -5.76 9.96
N LEU A 80 -0.96 -4.44 10.15
CA LEU A 80 -1.74 -3.52 9.32
C LEU A 80 -1.25 -3.53 7.87
N THR A 81 0.05 -3.62 7.65
CA THR A 81 0.63 -3.73 6.30
C THR A 81 0.15 -5.00 5.60
N VAL A 82 0.22 -6.15 6.24
CA VAL A 82 -0.28 -7.41 5.67
C VAL A 82 -1.77 -7.31 5.34
N LYS A 83 -2.56 -6.78 6.29
CA LYS A 83 -4.01 -6.56 6.11
C LYS A 83 -4.31 -5.65 4.91
N TRP A 84 -3.63 -4.53 4.78
CA TRP A 84 -3.91 -3.56 3.73
C TRP A 84 -3.35 -3.97 2.37
N ILE A 85 -2.29 -4.78 2.31
CA ILE A 85 -1.89 -5.46 1.07
C ILE A 85 -3.05 -6.35 0.62
N ALA A 86 -3.52 -7.27 1.48
CA ALA A 86 -4.63 -8.17 1.12
C ALA A 86 -5.87 -7.39 0.68
N SER A 87 -6.27 -6.35 1.42
CA SER A 87 -7.43 -5.50 1.11
C SER A 87 -7.27 -4.79 -0.24
N THR A 88 -6.07 -4.30 -0.55
CA THR A 88 -5.76 -3.66 -1.84
C THR A 88 -5.93 -4.64 -3.00
N TYR A 89 -5.42 -5.86 -2.88
CA TYR A 89 -5.52 -6.86 -3.94
C TYR A 89 -6.94 -7.40 -4.12
N MET A 90 -7.70 -7.56 -3.03
CA MET A 90 -9.14 -7.86 -3.12
C MET A 90 -9.85 -6.75 -3.90
N ALA A 91 -9.63 -5.49 -3.53
CA ALA A 91 -10.24 -4.35 -4.22
C ALA A 91 -9.82 -4.28 -5.70
N LEU A 92 -8.57 -4.57 -6.05
CA LEU A 92 -8.13 -4.61 -7.44
C LEU A 92 -8.89 -5.67 -8.26
N ILE A 93 -9.08 -6.86 -7.70
CA ILE A 93 -9.80 -7.95 -8.36
C ILE A 93 -11.29 -7.61 -8.50
N GLU A 94 -11.93 -7.17 -7.42
CA GLU A 94 -13.36 -6.85 -7.39
C GLU A 94 -13.72 -5.69 -8.34
N ASN A 95 -12.82 -4.72 -8.51
CA ASN A 95 -13.00 -3.61 -9.44
C ASN A 95 -12.54 -3.94 -10.88
N GLY A 96 -12.12 -5.18 -11.16
CA GLY A 96 -11.66 -5.62 -12.49
C GLY A 96 -10.35 -4.98 -12.95
N LEU A 97 -9.59 -4.37 -12.03
CA LEU A 97 -8.30 -3.70 -12.28
C LEU A 97 -7.12 -4.70 -12.29
N LEU A 98 -7.30 -5.87 -11.69
CA LEU A 98 -6.35 -6.99 -11.77
C LEU A 98 -7.07 -8.22 -12.35
N LYS A 99 -6.47 -8.81 -13.38
CA LYS A 99 -7.01 -9.97 -14.08
C LYS A 99 -6.13 -11.19 -13.84
N VAL A 100 -6.76 -12.34 -13.63
CA VAL A 100 -6.07 -13.62 -13.54
C VAL A 100 -5.66 -14.04 -14.96
N ALA A 101 -4.36 -14.26 -15.17
CA ALA A 101 -3.87 -14.83 -16.42
C ALA A 101 -4.31 -16.29 -16.54
N LYS A 102 -4.63 -16.74 -17.75
CA LYS A 102 -4.90 -18.15 -18.05
C LYS A 102 -3.61 -18.96 -18.11
#